data_AF-A0A1V5KCC6-F1
#
_entry.id   AF-A0A1V5KCC6-F1
#
_cell.length_a   1.000
_cell.length_b   1.000
_cell.length_c   1.000
_cell.angle_alpha   90.00
_cell.angle_beta   90.00
_cell.angle_gamma   90.00
#
_symmetry.space_group_name_H-M   'P 1'
#
loop_
_entity.id
_entity.type
_entity.pdbx_description
1 polymer ?
#
loop_
_entity_poly.entity_id
_entity_poly.type
_entity_poly.pdbx_seq_one_letter_code
_entity_poly.pdbx_strand_id
1 'polypeptide(L)'
;MLTRRYTSGLIALRRSSDAFRLGDKAAVDANILKIEEPGIQQEDIAIAYACTATDGTRFLVFINADNQARDFTAITDLPTAELLVDDDESGTLPVSDPSGFKFTDDGVLVDPLTVLIFRQKP
;
A
#
# COMPACT_ATOMS: atom_id res chain seq x y z
N MET A 1 -10.91 6.71 19.46
CA MET A 1 -9.61 6.00 19.71
C MET A 1 -9.05 5.32 18.47
N LEU A 2 -9.87 5.06 17.44
CA LEU A 2 -9.47 4.42 16.17
C LEU A 2 -8.19 5.04 15.58
N THR A 3 -8.17 6.35 15.35
CA THR A 3 -7.01 7.08 14.81
C THR A 3 -5.71 6.84 15.59
N ARG A 4 -5.76 6.78 16.93
CA ARG A 4 -4.56 6.50 17.75
C ARG A 4 -4.04 5.07 17.50
N ARG A 5 -4.93 4.09 17.42
CA ARG A 5 -4.55 2.69 17.15
C ARG A 5 -3.98 2.56 15.75
N TYR A 6 -4.64 3.18 14.77
CA TYR A 6 -4.18 3.23 13.39
C TYR A 6 -2.77 3.84 13.29
N THR A 7 -2.54 5.01 13.88
CA THR A 7 -1.18 5.60 13.89
C THR A 7 -0.16 4.72 14.60
N SER A 8 -0.55 4.03 15.68
CA SER A 8 0.33 3.09 16.38
C SER A 8 0.70 1.89 15.49
N GLY A 9 -0.26 1.37 14.71
CA GLY A 9 -0.08 0.30 13.74
C GLY A 9 0.89 0.69 12.62
N LEU A 10 0.71 1.87 12.02
CA LEU A 10 1.62 2.41 11.01
C LEU A 10 3.06 2.59 11.54
N ILE A 11 3.23 3.03 12.79
CA ILE A 11 4.56 3.12 13.42
C ILE A 11 5.18 1.73 13.57
N ALA A 12 4.39 0.73 13.98
CA ALA A 12 4.86 -0.65 14.09
C ALA A 12 5.29 -1.21 12.73
N LEU A 13 4.47 -1.00 11.68
CA LEU A 13 4.77 -1.40 10.30
C LEU A 13 6.05 -0.74 9.78
N ARG A 14 6.20 0.57 9.97
CA ARG A 14 7.42 1.31 9.59
C ARG A 14 8.68 0.72 10.23
N ARG A 15 8.56 0.22 11.47
CA ARG A 15 9.69 -0.35 12.22
C ARG A 15 10.00 -1.80 11.82
N SER A 16 9.00 -2.57 11.37
CA SER A 16 9.15 -4.00 11.10
C SER A 16 9.95 -4.31 9.84
N SER A 17 10.11 -3.36 8.93
CA SER A 17 10.89 -3.53 7.70
C SER A 17 11.77 -2.31 7.42
N ASP A 18 12.86 -2.50 6.69
CA ASP A 18 13.70 -1.42 6.20
C ASP A 18 13.19 -0.81 4.89
N ALA A 19 12.23 -1.43 4.19
CA ALA A 19 11.60 -0.93 2.97
C ALA A 19 11.11 0.52 3.09
N PHE A 20 10.71 0.97 4.29
CA PHE A 20 10.22 2.32 4.56
C PHE A 20 11.29 3.30 5.08
N ARG A 21 12.54 2.84 5.23
CA ARG A 21 13.62 3.58 5.91
C ARG A 21 15.01 3.22 5.36
N LEU A 22 15.09 3.04 4.04
CA LEU A 22 16.33 2.82 3.31
C LEU A 22 17.34 3.95 3.61
N GLY A 23 18.61 3.60 3.75
CA GLY A 23 19.63 4.46 4.37
C GLY A 23 20.19 5.56 3.49
N ASP A 24 20.03 5.46 2.17
CA ASP A 24 20.57 6.42 1.21
C ASP A 24 19.72 6.52 -0.07
N LYS A 25 20.01 7.54 -0.89
CA LYS A 25 19.29 7.81 -2.14
C LYS A 25 19.42 6.67 -3.17
N ALA A 26 20.59 6.04 -3.29
CA ALA A 26 20.79 4.99 -4.30
C ALA A 26 19.94 3.77 -3.98
N ALA A 27 19.84 3.40 -2.69
CA ALA A 27 18.93 2.37 -2.23
C ALA A 27 17.46 2.74 -2.48
N VAL A 28 17.07 3.99 -2.22
CA VAL A 28 15.70 4.46 -2.50
C VAL A 28 15.38 4.39 -3.99
N ASP A 29 16.25 4.91 -4.85
CA ASP A 29 16.04 4.94 -6.31
C ASP A 29 15.89 3.53 -6.90
N ALA A 30 16.59 2.54 -6.34
CA ALA A 30 16.55 1.15 -6.80
C ALA A 30 15.34 0.36 -6.29
N ASN A 31 14.80 0.70 -5.11
CA ASN A 31 13.84 -0.15 -4.40
C ASN A 31 12.46 0.49 -4.20
N ILE A 32 12.30 1.78 -4.48
CA ILE A 32 11.02 2.47 -4.41
C ILE A 32 10.57 2.80 -5.83
N LEU A 33 9.56 2.09 -6.31
CA LEU A 33 9.07 2.22 -7.68
C LEU A 33 7.63 2.74 -7.68
N LYS A 34 7.40 3.87 -8.35
CA LYS A 34 6.03 4.32 -8.64
C LYS A 34 5.34 3.26 -9.51
N ILE A 35 4.09 2.94 -9.18
CA ILE A 35 3.25 2.10 -10.02
C ILE A 35 2.50 3.06 -10.95
N GLU A 36 2.78 2.95 -12.25
CA GLU A 36 2.11 3.76 -13.26
C GLU A 36 0.71 3.19 -13.51
N GLU A 37 -0.31 3.98 -13.19
CA GLU A 37 -1.72 3.60 -13.33
C GLU A 37 -2.36 4.45 -14.44
N PRO A 38 -2.92 3.84 -15.50
CA PRO A 38 -3.61 4.56 -16.56
C PRO A 38 -4.72 5.52 -16.08
N GLY A 39 -5.39 5.17 -14.98
CA GLY A 39 -6.43 5.99 -14.35
C GLY A 39 -5.95 7.14 -13.46
N ILE A 40 -4.63 7.35 -13.31
CA ILE A 40 -4.05 8.44 -12.50
C ILE A 40 -3.46 9.51 -13.41
N GLN A 41 -3.92 10.74 -13.22
CA GLN A 41 -3.47 11.90 -14.00
C GLN A 41 -2.09 12.39 -13.55
N GLN A 42 -1.48 13.28 -14.35
CA GLN A 42 -0.20 13.91 -13.98
C GLN A 42 -0.31 14.70 -12.66
N GLU A 43 -1.43 15.39 -12.47
CA GLU A 43 -1.81 16.02 -11.21
C GLU A 43 -3.04 15.28 -10.68
N ASP A 44 -2.88 14.59 -9.56
CA ASP A 44 -3.93 13.74 -8.99
C ASP A 44 -3.79 13.65 -7.47
N ILE A 45 -4.84 13.16 -6.82
CA ILE A 45 -4.92 12.89 -5.38
C ILE A 45 -4.94 11.39 -5.07
N ALA A 46 -4.75 10.55 -6.08
CA ALA A 46 -4.47 9.13 -5.95
C ALA A 46 -3.01 8.81 -6.32
N ILE A 47 -2.39 7.85 -5.64
CA ILE A 47 -1.03 7.38 -5.96
C ILE A 47 -0.85 5.92 -5.55
N ALA A 48 -0.05 5.17 -6.32
CA ALA A 48 0.43 3.86 -5.96
C ALA A 48 1.95 3.73 -6.13
N TYR A 49 2.60 2.99 -5.24
CA TYR A 49 4.02 2.71 -5.32
C TYR A 49 4.38 1.41 -4.60
N ALA A 50 5.52 0.84 -4.96
CA ALA A 50 6.09 -0.32 -4.32
C ALA A 50 7.37 0.04 -3.56
N CYS A 51 7.54 -0.54 -2.38
CA CYS A 51 8.78 -0.49 -1.60
C CYS A 51 9.34 -1.90 -1.45
N THR A 52 10.58 -2.13 -1.86
CA THR A 52 11.26 -3.42 -1.68
C THR A 52 12.27 -3.32 -0.53
N ALA A 53 12.18 -4.24 0.42
CA ALA A 53 13.11 -4.40 1.53
C ALA A 53 14.42 -5.05 1.05
N THR A 54 15.49 -4.94 1.85
CA THR A 54 16.75 -5.62 1.53
C THR A 54 16.66 -7.14 1.58
N ASP A 55 15.67 -7.69 2.28
CA ASP A 55 15.36 -9.12 2.33
C ASP A 55 14.47 -9.60 1.17
N GLY A 56 14.12 -8.70 0.24
CA GLY A 56 13.26 -8.99 -0.92
C GLY A 56 11.77 -8.84 -0.65
N THR A 57 11.34 -8.65 0.60
CA THR A 57 9.92 -8.41 0.92
C THR A 57 9.46 -7.12 0.24
N ARG A 58 8.37 -7.19 -0.53
CA ARG A 58 7.80 -6.05 -1.24
C ARG A 58 6.53 -5.58 -0.56
N PHE A 59 6.37 -4.26 -0.44
CA PHE A 59 5.16 -3.61 0.03
C PHE A 59 4.54 -2.80 -1.10
N LEU A 60 3.27 -3.07 -1.40
CA LEU A 60 2.50 -2.30 -2.39
C LEU A 60 1.59 -1.34 -1.63
N VAL A 61 1.74 -0.04 -1.88
CA VAL A 61 1.01 1.02 -1.19
C VAL A 61 0.08 1.72 -2.17
N PHE A 62 -1.17 1.86 -1.77
CA PHE A 62 -2.23 2.52 -2.54
C PHE A 62 -2.86 3.59 -1.67
N ILE A 63 -2.98 4.79 -2.21
CA ILE A 63 -3.58 5.91 -1.52
C ILE A 63 -4.62 6.50 -2.44
N ASN A 64 -5.88 6.46 -1.99
CA ASN A 64 -6.97 7.19 -2.59
C ASN A 64 -7.38 8.33 -1.66
N ALA A 65 -6.91 9.56 -1.93
CA ALA A 65 -7.37 10.75 -1.19
C ALA A 65 -8.56 11.45 -1.88
N ASP A 66 -9.18 10.81 -2.88
CA ASP A 66 -10.39 11.29 -3.55
C ASP A 66 -11.65 11.00 -2.71
N ASN A 67 -12.72 11.73 -3.01
CA ASN A 67 -14.06 11.51 -2.46
C ASN A 67 -14.86 10.49 -3.30
N GLN A 68 -14.20 9.81 -4.26
CA GLN A 68 -14.77 8.77 -5.10
C GLN A 68 -13.86 7.54 -5.08
N ALA A 69 -14.42 6.36 -5.38
CA ALA A 69 -13.62 5.16 -5.51
C ALA A 69 -12.67 5.27 -6.72
N ARG A 70 -11.46 4.73 -6.59
CA ARG A 70 -10.41 4.78 -7.63
C ARG A 70 -9.91 3.38 -7.94
N ASP A 71 -9.82 3.07 -9.22
CA ASP A 71 -9.35 1.77 -9.71
C ASP A 71 -7.84 1.82 -9.95
N PHE A 72 -7.14 0.78 -9.48
CA PHE A 72 -5.73 0.55 -9.69
C PHE A 72 -5.59 -0.79 -10.42
N THR A 73 -5.44 -0.73 -11.74
CA THR A 73 -5.50 -1.85 -12.70
C THR A 73 -4.13 -2.33 -13.19
N ALA A 74 -3.06 -1.59 -12.90
CA ALA A 74 -1.72 -1.93 -13.36
C ALA A 74 -1.03 -3.07 -12.57
N ILE A 75 -1.79 -3.93 -11.85
CA ILE A 75 -1.20 -4.85 -10.86
C ILE A 75 -1.70 -6.27 -11.00
N THR A 76 -0.84 -7.11 -11.57
CA THR A 76 -1.14 -8.51 -11.87
C THR A 76 -0.91 -9.48 -10.71
N ASP A 77 -0.24 -9.05 -9.63
CA ASP A 77 0.33 -9.97 -8.62
C ASP A 77 -0.29 -9.83 -7.21
N LEU A 78 -1.43 -9.16 -7.04
CA LEU A 78 -2.09 -9.01 -5.74
C LEU A 78 -2.55 -10.31 -5.05
N PRO A 79 -2.96 -11.40 -5.74
CA PRO A 79 -3.57 -12.57 -5.08
C PRO A 79 -2.69 -13.31 -4.07
N THR A 80 -1.37 -13.11 -4.10
CA THR A 80 -0.42 -13.75 -3.16
C THR A 80 0.00 -12.85 -2.00
N ALA A 81 -0.52 -11.63 -1.94
CA ALA A 81 -0.11 -10.62 -0.97
C ALA A 81 -0.99 -10.60 0.30
N GLU A 82 -0.37 -10.32 1.44
CA GLU A 82 -1.06 -10.14 2.73
C GLU A 82 -1.45 -8.66 2.90
N LEU A 83 -2.74 -8.37 3.10
CA LEU A 83 -3.20 -7.00 3.42
C LEU A 83 -2.87 -6.64 4.86
N LEU A 84 -2.03 -5.62 5.08
CA LEU A 84 -1.57 -5.20 6.42
C LEU A 84 -2.21 -3.91 6.93
N VAL A 85 -2.76 -3.11 6.02
CA VAL A 85 -3.37 -1.81 6.29
C VAL A 85 -4.55 -1.65 5.35
N ASP A 86 -5.71 -1.31 5.90
CA ASP A 86 -6.92 -0.92 5.18
C ASP A 86 -7.51 0.37 5.78
N ASP A 87 -8.83 0.59 5.64
CA ASP A 87 -9.49 1.84 6.05
C ASP A 87 -9.56 2.02 7.57
N ASP A 88 -9.51 0.95 8.38
CA ASP A 88 -9.67 1.04 9.83
C ASP A 88 -8.64 0.25 10.66
N GLU A 89 -7.89 -0.67 10.05
CA GLU A 89 -6.82 -1.46 10.67
C GLU A 89 -5.44 -1.14 10.07
N SER A 90 -4.40 -1.27 10.90
CA SER A 90 -3.01 -1.23 10.44
C SER A 90 -2.07 -1.97 11.39
N GLY A 91 -1.03 -2.57 10.84
CA GLY A 91 0.01 -3.22 11.64
C GLY A 91 0.96 -4.07 10.83
N THR A 92 1.51 -5.09 11.48
CA THR A 92 2.52 -6.01 10.91
C THR A 92 1.95 -7.38 10.57
N LEU A 93 0.70 -7.63 10.97
CA LEU A 93 -0.07 -8.85 10.74
C LEU A 93 -1.16 -8.55 9.71
N PRO A 94 -1.65 -9.57 8.98
CA PRO A 94 -2.80 -9.39 8.11
C PRO A 94 -3.99 -8.80 8.87
N VAL A 95 -4.74 -7.91 8.22
CA VAL A 95 -5.98 -7.35 8.76
C VAL A 95 -6.98 -8.47 9.04
N SER A 96 -7.80 -8.29 10.06
CA SER A 96 -8.68 -9.36 10.56
C SER A 96 -10.03 -9.41 9.86
N ASP A 97 -10.54 -8.25 9.42
CA ASP A 97 -11.79 -8.10 8.67
C ASP A 97 -11.58 -7.09 7.53
N PRO A 98 -11.09 -7.54 6.35
CA PRO A 98 -10.72 -6.63 5.26
C PRO A 98 -11.88 -5.74 4.78
N SER A 99 -11.67 -4.42 4.74
CA SER A 99 -12.64 -3.45 4.22
C SER A 99 -12.01 -2.31 3.41
N GLY A 100 -12.82 -1.42 2.84
CA GLY A 100 -12.35 -0.24 2.11
C GLY A 100 -11.87 -0.50 0.67
N PHE A 101 -12.07 -1.70 0.13
CA PHE A 101 -11.72 -2.04 -1.25
C PHE A 101 -12.49 -3.24 -1.81
N LYS A 102 -12.35 -3.46 -3.12
CA LYS A 102 -12.78 -4.67 -3.82
C LYS A 102 -11.70 -5.08 -4.82
N PHE A 103 -11.37 -6.36 -4.86
CA PHE A 103 -10.57 -6.89 -5.97
C PHE A 103 -11.37 -6.78 -7.27
N THR A 104 -10.68 -6.38 -8.34
CA THR A 104 -11.16 -6.43 -9.72
C THR A 104 -10.42 -7.56 -10.45
N ASP A 105 -10.77 -7.83 -11.70
CA ASP A 105 -10.09 -8.87 -12.49
C ASP A 105 -8.60 -8.56 -12.68
N ASP A 106 -8.26 -7.26 -12.77
CA ASP A 106 -6.91 -6.78 -13.10
C ASP A 106 -6.24 -5.98 -11.96
N GLY A 107 -6.86 -5.90 -10.77
CA GLY A 107 -6.30 -5.11 -9.68
C GLY A 107 -7.23 -4.88 -8.49
N VAL A 108 -7.35 -3.61 -8.07
CA VAL A 108 -8.10 -3.23 -6.87
C VAL A 108 -8.82 -1.90 -7.03
N LEU A 109 -10.12 -1.92 -6.76
CA LEU A 109 -10.94 -0.73 -6.58
C LEU A 109 -10.87 -0.30 -5.11
N VAL A 110 -10.30 0.88 -4.85
CA VAL A 110 -10.11 1.43 -3.51
C VAL A 110 -11.22 2.45 -3.22
N ASP A 111 -11.89 2.32 -2.08
CA ASP A 111 -12.96 3.23 -1.66
C ASP A 111 -12.43 4.66 -1.41
N PRO A 112 -13.30 5.68 -1.37
CA PRO A 112 -12.91 7.05 -1.06
C PRO A 112 -12.13 7.18 0.24
N LEU A 113 -11.11 8.05 0.27
CA LEU A 113 -10.33 8.37 1.48
C LEU A 113 -9.67 7.16 2.17
N THR A 114 -9.28 6.15 1.39
CA THR A 114 -8.72 4.89 1.89
C THR A 114 -7.26 4.70 1.48
N VAL A 115 -6.50 4.04 2.37
CA VAL A 115 -5.14 3.58 2.10
C VAL A 115 -5.10 2.07 2.23
N LEU A 116 -4.47 1.39 1.27
CA LEU A 116 -4.15 -0.04 1.37
C LEU A 116 -2.65 -0.25 1.38
N ILE A 117 -2.16 -1.16 2.22
CA ILE A 117 -0.78 -1.65 2.15
C ILE A 117 -0.76 -3.18 2.14
N PHE A 118 -0.32 -3.74 1.02
CA PHE A 118 -0.12 -5.17 0.87
C PHE A 118 1.36 -5.53 1.06
N ARG A 119 1.63 -6.72 1.61
CA ARG A 119 2.97 -7.31 1.73
C ARG A 119 3.07 -8.57 0.88
N GLN A 120 4.06 -8.61 0.00
CA GLN A 120 4.48 -9.79 -0.74
C GLN A 120 5.81 -10.27 -0.19
N LYS A 121 5.86 -11.53 0.24
CA LYS A 121 7.11 -12.18 0.65
C LYS A 121 7.87 -12.66 -0.60
N PRO A 122 9.20 -12.78 -0.55
CA PRO A 122 10.02 -13.30 -1.66
C PRO A 122 9.60 -14.68 -2.15
#